data_AF-A0A2A4WY01-F1
#
_entry.id   AF-A0A2A4WY01-F1
#
_cell.length_a   1.000
_cell.length_b   1.000
_cell.length_c   1.000
_cell.angle_alpha   90.00
_cell.angle_beta   90.00
_cell.angle_gamma   90.00
#
_symmetry.space_group_name_H-M   'P 1'
#
loop_
_entity.id
_entity.type
_entity.pdbx_description
1 polymer ?
#
loop_
_entity_poly.entity_id
_entity_poly.type
_entity_poly.pdbx_seq_one_letter_code
_entity_poly.pdbx_strand_id
1 'polypeptide(L)'
;MTGSTSMTSIFALLTLLVSLLLSMPLVADENDAGNDAGITTKKPLYPGWFKDSFLDIADDVEDASSKNKRVILYFYEPDCGACKAFLRDKLARPLITQTIKKNFDVVPINMWGDNIVVDMDGGVVSERDFSFSRQGRIIPTLVFLNEKGVNIARIFGSSSISRFMAALHYSTERLDSSISFFDYIDKLKEEEDEAFSS
;
A
#
# COMPACT_ATOMS: atom_id res chain seq x y z
N MET A 1 -46.63 -22.37 -59.73
CA MET A 1 -45.29 -22.81 -59.27
C MET A 1 -45.04 -22.16 -57.92
N THR A 2 -45.40 -22.83 -56.83
CA THR A 2 -45.32 -22.32 -55.45
C THR A 2 -44.03 -22.84 -54.81
N GLY A 3 -43.11 -21.92 -54.50
CA GLY A 3 -41.82 -22.23 -53.89
C GLY A 3 -41.96 -22.60 -52.42
N SER A 4 -41.88 -23.90 -52.12
CA SER A 4 -41.73 -24.43 -50.76
C SER A 4 -40.26 -24.39 -50.36
N THR A 5 -39.79 -23.20 -50.00
CA THR A 5 -38.51 -22.95 -49.32
C THR A 5 -38.82 -21.79 -48.37
N SER A 6 -38.86 -21.95 -47.06
CA SER A 6 -37.67 -21.66 -46.24
C SER A 6 -38.03 -21.73 -44.74
N MET A 7 -39.00 -22.55 -44.31
CA MET A 7 -39.32 -22.64 -42.87
C MET A 7 -38.22 -23.36 -42.09
N THR A 8 -37.61 -24.40 -42.67
CA THR A 8 -36.51 -25.16 -42.04
C THR A 8 -35.21 -24.35 -41.94
N SER A 9 -34.90 -23.52 -42.95
CA SER A 9 -33.73 -22.62 -42.90
C SER A 9 -33.86 -21.53 -41.84
N ILE A 10 -35.07 -21.00 -41.60
CA ILE A 10 -35.30 -19.99 -40.56
C ILE A 10 -35.06 -20.59 -39.16
N PHE A 11 -35.55 -21.81 -38.92
CA PHE A 11 -35.31 -22.51 -37.65
C PHE A 11 -33.82 -22.84 -37.45
N ALA A 12 -33.12 -23.29 -38.50
CA ALA A 12 -31.68 -23.54 -38.43
C ALA A 12 -30.88 -22.26 -38.12
N LEU A 13 -31.24 -21.13 -38.74
CA LEU A 13 -30.60 -19.84 -38.49
C LEU A 13 -30.84 -19.35 -37.05
N LEU A 14 -32.06 -19.51 -36.53
CA LEU A 14 -32.40 -19.19 -35.14
C LEU A 14 -31.62 -20.04 -34.15
N THR A 15 -31.48 -21.35 -34.39
CA THR A 15 -30.70 -22.23 -33.51
C THR A 15 -29.21 -21.89 -33.52
N LEU A 16 -28.65 -21.52 -34.68
CA LEU A 16 -27.26 -21.11 -34.80
C LEU A 16 -27.00 -19.78 -34.08
N LEU A 17 -27.93 -18.82 -34.18
CA LEU A 17 -27.84 -17.51 -33.54
C LEU A 17 -27.90 -17.63 -32.00
N VAL A 18 -28.79 -18.49 -31.48
CA VAL A 18 -28.91 -18.76 -30.04
C VAL A 18 -27.66 -19.44 -29.50
N SER A 19 -27.08 -20.39 -30.24
CA SER A 19 -25.85 -21.06 -29.80
C SER A 19 -24.63 -20.14 -29.82
N LEU A 20 -24.58 -19.17 -30.74
CA LEU A 20 -23.52 -18.16 -30.78
C LEU A 20 -23.61 -17.18 -29.61
N LEU A 21 -24.83 -16.82 -29.18
CA LEU A 21 -25.08 -15.98 -28.01
C LEU A 21 -24.66 -16.66 -26.70
N LEU A 22 -24.76 -17.98 -26.60
CA LEU A 22 -24.34 -18.77 -25.43
C LEU A 22 -22.82 -19.00 -25.33
N SER A 23 -22.08 -18.73 -26.40
CA SER A 23 -20.62 -18.94 -26.46
C SER A 23 -19.81 -17.70 -26.04
N MET A 24 -20.48 -16.58 -25.75
CA MET A 24 -19.78 -15.39 -25.24
C MET A 24 -19.35 -15.63 -23.80
N PRO A 25 -18.05 -15.48 -23.46
CA PRO A 25 -17.64 -15.47 -22.07
C PRO A 25 -18.34 -14.29 -21.39
N LEU A 26 -19.00 -14.58 -20.27
CA LEU A 26 -19.54 -13.57 -19.39
C LEU A 26 -18.35 -12.78 -18.83
N VAL A 27 -18.00 -11.66 -19.47
CA VAL A 27 -17.08 -10.70 -18.87
C VAL A 27 -17.82 -10.07 -17.71
N ALA A 28 -17.61 -10.62 -16.51
CA ALA A 28 -17.96 -9.93 -15.28
C ALA A 28 -17.03 -8.73 -15.18
N ASP A 29 -17.55 -7.57 -15.57
CA ASP A 29 -16.94 -6.29 -15.29
C ASP A 29 -17.09 -6.05 -13.78
N GLU A 30 -16.04 -6.35 -13.01
CA GLU A 30 -15.94 -5.95 -11.61
C GLU A 30 -15.70 -4.43 -11.54
N ASN A 31 -16.73 -3.67 -11.93
CA ASN A 31 -16.93 -2.35 -11.37
C ASN A 31 -17.30 -2.56 -9.91
N ASP A 32 -16.30 -2.51 -9.03
CA ASP A 32 -16.48 -2.37 -7.58
C ASP A 32 -17.05 -0.97 -7.28
N ALA A 33 -18.32 -0.79 -7.64
CA ALA A 33 -19.20 0.19 -7.05
C ALA A 33 -19.99 -0.52 -5.95
N GLY A 34 -19.28 -0.92 -4.89
CA GLY A 34 -19.87 -1.48 -3.68
C GLY A 34 -20.90 -0.53 -3.09
N ASN A 35 -22.16 -0.98 -3.09
CA ASN A 35 -23.24 -0.43 -2.31
C ASN A 35 -23.38 -1.30 -1.05
N ASP A 36 -22.79 -0.89 0.07
CA ASP A 36 -22.96 -1.54 1.37
C ASP A 36 -24.00 -0.80 2.23
N ALA A 37 -25.25 -1.17 2.04
CA ALA A 37 -26.29 -0.86 3.03
C ALA A 37 -26.12 -1.79 4.25
N GLY A 38 -25.40 -1.34 5.28
CA GLY A 38 -25.48 -1.92 6.63
C GLY A 38 -24.15 -2.06 7.36
N ILE A 39 -24.07 -1.39 8.51
CA ILE A 39 -22.89 -1.12 9.36
C ILE A 39 -22.05 0.04 8.82
N THR A 40 -22.19 1.20 9.44
CA THR A 40 -21.29 2.34 9.23
C THR A 40 -19.92 2.07 9.86
N THR A 41 -19.18 1.07 9.37
CA THR A 41 -17.74 1.00 9.59
C THR A 41 -17.11 1.96 8.61
N LYS A 42 -16.84 3.17 9.09
CA LYS A 42 -16.10 4.21 8.37
C LYS A 42 -14.92 3.58 7.62
N LYS A 43 -15.01 3.53 6.28
CA LYS A 43 -13.99 2.97 5.37
C LYS A 43 -12.58 3.39 5.83
N PRO A 44 -11.61 2.45 5.91
CA PRO A 44 -10.25 2.80 6.29
C PRO A 44 -9.71 3.91 5.40
N LEU A 45 -9.11 4.90 6.04
CA LEU A 45 -8.63 6.11 5.39
C LEU A 45 -7.25 5.88 4.75
N TYR A 46 -7.14 4.90 3.86
CA TYR A 46 -5.95 4.60 3.08
C TYR A 46 -6.28 3.80 1.79
N PRO A 47 -5.40 3.82 0.77
CA PRO A 47 -5.60 3.08 -0.46
C PRO A 47 -5.72 1.56 -0.27
N GLY A 48 -6.57 0.90 -1.07
CA GLY A 48 -6.79 -0.55 -1.01
C GLY A 48 -5.61 -1.43 -1.43
N TRP A 49 -4.48 -0.84 -1.83
CA TRP A 49 -3.24 -1.59 -2.08
C TRP A 49 -2.37 -1.75 -0.83
N PHE A 50 -2.78 -1.17 0.30
CA PHE A 50 -2.16 -1.43 1.60
C PHE A 50 -2.39 -2.89 1.99
N LYS A 51 -1.48 -3.46 2.80
CA LYS A 51 -1.60 -4.85 3.26
C LYS A 51 -2.79 -4.97 4.20
N ASP A 52 -3.62 -5.98 3.98
CA ASP A 52 -4.58 -6.47 4.97
C ASP A 52 -3.80 -7.31 5.98
N SER A 53 -3.48 -6.71 7.12
CA SER A 53 -2.59 -7.27 8.14
C SER A 53 -3.39 -7.61 9.40
N PHE A 54 -3.06 -8.74 10.02
CA PHE A 54 -3.57 -9.12 11.34
C PHE A 54 -2.83 -8.41 12.49
N LEU A 55 -1.95 -7.46 12.16
CA LEU A 55 -1.07 -6.72 13.08
C LEU A 55 -0.10 -7.62 13.84
N ASP A 56 0.27 -8.76 13.24
CA ASP A 56 1.46 -9.52 13.62
C ASP A 56 2.63 -9.02 12.78
N ILE A 57 3.49 -8.22 13.42
CA ILE A 57 4.55 -7.50 12.72
C ILE A 57 5.68 -8.46 12.29
N ALA A 58 5.91 -9.53 13.05
CA ALA A 58 6.90 -10.55 12.68
C ALA A 58 6.44 -11.30 11.43
N ASP A 59 5.18 -11.75 11.43
CA ASP A 59 4.57 -12.41 10.27
C ASP A 59 4.57 -11.47 9.05
N ASP A 60 4.19 -10.19 9.22
CA ASP A 60 4.18 -9.21 8.14
C ASP A 60 5.58 -9.02 7.51
N VAL A 61 6.64 -9.01 8.32
CA VAL A 61 8.03 -8.89 7.87
C VAL A 61 8.49 -10.16 7.15
N GLU A 62 8.16 -11.35 7.66
CA GLU A 62 8.47 -12.63 7.02
C GLU A 62 7.78 -12.73 5.65
N ASP A 63 6.49 -12.41 5.61
CA ASP A 63 5.66 -12.40 4.40
C ASP A 63 6.22 -11.47 3.33
N ALA A 64 6.59 -10.24 3.72
CA ALA A 64 7.19 -9.27 2.81
C ALA A 64 8.56 -9.76 2.30
N SER A 65 9.40 -10.28 3.20
CA SER A 65 10.74 -10.76 2.88
C SER A 65 10.71 -11.94 1.90
N SER A 66 9.74 -12.86 2.04
CA SER A 66 9.54 -13.97 1.09
C SER A 66 9.25 -13.50 -0.34
N LYS A 67 8.72 -12.29 -0.50
CA LYS A 67 8.40 -11.63 -1.78
C LYS A 67 9.48 -10.63 -2.21
N ASN A 68 10.65 -10.65 -1.55
CA ASN A 68 11.73 -9.68 -1.74
C ASN A 68 11.29 -8.22 -1.52
N LYS A 69 10.34 -8.01 -0.59
CA LYS A 69 9.86 -6.71 -0.14
C LYS A 69 10.29 -6.43 1.29
N ARG A 70 10.16 -5.18 1.70
CA ARG A 70 10.32 -4.69 3.07
C ARG A 70 8.98 -4.19 3.63
N VAL A 71 8.91 -3.87 4.91
CA VAL A 71 7.68 -3.37 5.52
C VAL A 71 7.76 -1.86 5.76
N ILE A 72 6.65 -1.16 5.50
CA ILE A 72 6.43 0.20 5.97
C ILE A 72 5.27 0.17 6.95
N LEU A 73 5.52 0.57 8.20
CA LEU A 73 4.46 0.85 9.16
C LEU A 73 3.96 2.27 8.95
N TYR A 74 2.68 2.43 8.59
CA TYR A 74 2.03 3.71 8.39
C TYR A 74 1.16 4.07 9.59
N PHE A 75 1.65 4.95 10.44
CA PHE A 75 0.93 5.44 11.61
C PHE A 75 0.01 6.58 11.22
N TYR A 76 -1.28 6.44 11.52
CA TYR A 76 -2.33 7.39 11.13
C TYR A 76 -3.44 7.49 12.17
N GLU A 77 -4.39 8.40 11.91
CA GLU A 77 -5.67 8.46 12.61
C GLU A 77 -6.79 8.66 11.54
N PRO A 78 -7.96 8.01 11.66
CA PRO A 78 -9.01 8.07 10.65
C PRO A 78 -9.49 9.50 10.31
N ASP A 79 -9.58 10.39 11.31
CA ASP A 79 -10.06 11.76 11.16
C ASP A 79 -8.96 12.82 11.11
N CYS A 80 -7.77 12.43 10.64
CA CYS A 80 -6.62 13.31 10.54
C CYS A 80 -6.53 14.00 9.16
N GLY A 81 -6.64 15.34 9.14
CA GLY A 81 -6.51 16.14 7.91
C GLY A 81 -5.13 16.03 7.24
N ALA A 82 -4.05 16.01 8.04
CA ALA A 82 -2.68 15.83 7.54
C ALA A 82 -2.48 14.44 6.90
N CYS A 83 -3.12 13.41 7.44
CA CYS A 83 -3.07 12.04 6.94
C CYS A 83 -3.78 11.92 5.60
N LYS A 84 -4.98 12.52 5.47
CA LYS A 84 -5.71 12.66 4.20
C LYS A 84 -4.86 13.37 3.14
N ALA A 85 -4.25 14.50 3.50
CA ALA A 85 -3.40 15.28 2.59
C ALA A 85 -2.15 14.49 2.17
N PHE A 86 -1.47 13.82 3.10
CA PHE A 86 -0.30 13.00 2.81
C PHE A 86 -0.59 11.88 1.80
N LEU A 87 -1.71 11.17 1.97
CA LEU A 87 -2.14 10.12 1.06
C LEU A 87 -2.44 10.67 -0.34
N ARG A 88 -3.19 11.78 -0.41
CA ARG A 88 -3.61 12.42 -1.67
C ARG A 88 -2.47 13.10 -2.42
N ASP A 89 -1.59 13.81 -1.72
CA ASP A 89 -0.66 14.76 -2.35
C ASP A 89 0.75 14.18 -2.53
N LYS A 90 1.14 13.23 -1.66
CA LYS A 90 2.46 12.59 -1.69
C LYS A 90 2.39 11.13 -2.12
N LEU A 91 1.62 10.29 -1.42
CA LEU A 91 1.56 8.85 -1.74
C LEU A 91 0.82 8.52 -3.03
N ALA A 92 -0.05 9.40 -3.53
CA ALA A 92 -0.72 9.23 -4.82
C ALA A 92 0.15 9.59 -6.04
N ARG A 93 1.36 10.13 -5.84
CA ARG A 93 2.26 10.43 -6.96
C ARG A 93 2.71 9.12 -7.62
N PRO A 94 2.53 8.95 -8.95
CA PRO A 94 2.73 7.65 -9.60
C PRO A 94 4.07 6.98 -9.31
N LEU A 95 5.17 7.75 -9.37
CA LEU A 95 6.52 7.23 -9.07
C LEU A 95 6.62 6.68 -7.65
N ILE A 96 6.07 7.41 -6.66
CA ILE A 96 6.08 6.99 -5.26
C ILE A 96 5.19 5.77 -5.07
N THR A 97 3.94 5.80 -5.56
CA THR A 97 3.01 4.67 -5.42
C THR A 97 3.58 3.40 -6.03
N GLN A 98 4.15 3.48 -7.23
CA GLN A 98 4.73 2.32 -7.91
C GLN A 98 5.97 1.79 -7.18
N THR A 99 6.86 2.68 -6.72
CA THR A 99 8.03 2.30 -5.93
C THR A 99 7.62 1.60 -4.64
N ILE A 100 6.61 2.14 -3.94
CA ILE A 100 6.13 1.53 -2.70
C ILE A 100 5.52 0.17 -2.97
N LYS A 101 4.54 0.07 -3.88
CA LYS A 101 3.85 -1.20 -4.19
C LYS A 101 4.81 -2.31 -4.64
N LYS A 102 5.87 -1.95 -5.37
CA LYS A 102 6.86 -2.89 -5.87
C LYS A 102 7.76 -3.44 -4.76
N ASN A 103 8.18 -2.60 -3.82
CA ASN A 103 9.26 -2.93 -2.89
C ASN A 103 8.81 -3.09 -1.44
N PHE A 104 7.56 -2.72 -1.12
CA PHE A 104 7.09 -2.73 0.25
C PHE A 104 5.67 -3.28 0.38
N ASP A 105 5.42 -3.88 1.53
CA ASP A 105 4.09 -4.07 2.07
C ASP A 105 3.86 -2.96 3.12
N VAL A 106 2.73 -2.25 3.00
CA VAL A 106 2.42 -1.12 3.90
C VAL A 106 1.35 -1.56 4.89
N VAL A 107 1.71 -1.55 6.17
CA VAL A 107 0.84 -1.96 7.28
C VAL A 107 0.30 -0.70 7.96
N PRO A 108 -1.01 -0.42 7.86
CA PRO A 108 -1.62 0.72 8.53
C PRO A 108 -1.79 0.44 10.03
N ILE A 109 -1.38 1.39 10.87
CA ILE A 109 -1.53 1.31 12.33
C ILE A 109 -2.25 2.56 12.82
N ASN A 110 -3.41 2.38 13.44
CA ASN A 110 -4.17 3.45 14.04
C ASN A 110 -3.51 3.86 15.37
N MET A 111 -2.98 5.08 15.43
CA MET A 111 -2.29 5.61 16.62
C MET A 111 -3.17 5.60 17.89
N TRP A 112 -4.49 5.60 17.75
CA TRP A 112 -5.43 5.55 18.86
C TRP A 112 -6.20 4.23 18.97
N GLY A 113 -5.90 3.29 18.07
CA GLY A 113 -6.55 1.99 17.99
C GLY A 113 -6.31 1.13 19.23
N ASP A 114 -7.26 0.22 19.43
CA ASP A 114 -7.29 -0.77 20.50
C ASP A 114 -7.16 -2.20 19.96
N ASN A 115 -6.96 -2.37 18.64
CA ASN A 115 -6.61 -3.66 18.08
C ASN A 115 -5.29 -4.15 18.67
N ILE A 116 -5.16 -5.47 18.73
CA ILE A 116 -3.97 -6.12 19.25
C ILE A 116 -2.89 -6.13 18.17
N VAL A 117 -1.70 -5.68 18.55
CA VAL A 117 -0.46 -5.80 17.79
C VAL A 117 0.42 -6.83 18.47
N VAL A 118 0.91 -7.80 17.71
CA VAL A 118 2.00 -8.69 18.11
C VAL A 118 3.27 -8.11 17.52
N ASP A 119 4.17 -7.64 18.36
CA ASP A 119 5.41 -7.01 17.89
C ASP A 119 6.48 -8.03 17.47
N MET A 120 7.61 -7.52 16.95
CA MET A 120 8.72 -8.35 16.47
C MET A 120 9.29 -9.33 17.52
N ASP A 121 9.10 -9.05 18.81
CA ASP A 121 9.64 -9.84 19.92
C ASP A 121 8.55 -10.75 20.54
N GLY A 122 7.36 -10.82 19.93
CA GLY A 122 6.20 -11.56 20.41
C GLY A 122 5.41 -10.85 21.52
N GLY A 123 5.72 -9.58 21.78
CA GLY A 123 5.01 -8.74 22.74
C GLY A 123 3.61 -8.40 22.23
N VAL A 124 2.60 -8.55 23.09
CA VAL A 124 1.19 -8.31 22.75
C VAL A 124 0.75 -6.99 23.37
N VAL A 125 0.46 -6.00 22.55
CA VAL A 125 0.10 -4.64 22.99
C VAL A 125 -1.04 -4.06 22.15
N SER A 126 -1.65 -2.96 22.60
CA SER A 126 -2.60 -2.23 21.76
C SER A 126 -1.89 -1.47 20.63
N GLU A 127 -2.58 -1.18 19.52
CA GLU A 127 -2.05 -0.29 18.47
C GLU A 127 -1.58 1.06 19.04
N ARG A 128 -2.29 1.60 20.02
CA ARG A 128 -1.92 2.83 20.71
C ARG A 128 -0.57 2.73 21.42
N ASP A 129 -0.40 1.72 22.25
CA ASP A 129 0.83 1.53 23.03
C ASP A 129 2.00 1.19 22.10
N PHE A 130 1.75 0.37 21.08
CA PHE A 130 2.70 0.09 20.02
C PHE A 130 3.13 1.39 19.31
N SER A 131 2.18 2.22 18.87
CA SER A 131 2.45 3.48 18.20
C SER A 131 3.28 4.44 19.05
N PHE A 132 2.94 4.57 20.33
CA PHE A 132 3.65 5.46 21.24
C PHE A 132 5.08 4.99 21.51
N SER A 133 5.32 3.68 21.57
CA SER A 133 6.68 3.14 21.73
C SER A 133 7.54 3.26 20.45
N ARG A 134 6.94 3.12 19.26
CA ARG A 134 7.71 3.02 17.99
C ARG A 134 7.91 4.33 17.25
N GLN A 135 6.98 5.29 17.34
CA GLN A 135 7.11 6.59 16.66
C GLN A 135 6.83 7.81 17.54
N GLY A 136 6.08 7.63 18.64
CA GLY A 136 5.62 8.74 19.47
C GLY A 136 4.19 9.15 19.12
N ARG A 137 3.95 10.46 18.94
CA ARG A 137 2.59 11.03 18.72
C ARG A 137 2.47 11.85 17.43
N ILE A 138 3.42 11.70 16.51
CA ILE A 138 3.46 12.49 15.28
C ILE A 138 2.83 11.67 14.16
N ILE A 139 1.79 12.20 13.52
CA ILE A 139 1.13 11.56 12.37
C ILE A 139 0.94 12.53 11.20
N PRO A 140 0.92 12.03 9.96
CA PRO A 140 1.27 10.66 9.60
C PRO A 140 2.78 10.40 9.73
N THR A 141 3.16 9.19 10.13
CA THR A 141 4.56 8.76 10.20
C THR A 141 4.75 7.44 9.48
N LEU A 142 5.83 7.32 8.71
CA LEU A 142 6.32 6.07 8.14
C LEU A 142 7.53 5.58 8.93
N VAL A 143 7.50 4.32 9.34
CA VAL A 143 8.66 3.59 9.85
C VAL A 143 8.99 2.48 8.86
N PHE A 144 10.21 2.48 8.34
CA PHE A 144 10.70 1.49 7.40
C PHE A 144 11.40 0.38 8.18
N LEU A 145 10.94 -0.85 8.02
CA LEU A 145 11.54 -2.04 8.59
C LEU A 145 12.32 -2.79 7.51
N ASN A 146 13.53 -3.23 7.82
CA ASN A 146 14.25 -4.17 6.97
C ASN A 146 13.76 -5.60 7.15
N GLU A 147 14.40 -6.54 6.46
CA GLU A 147 14.06 -7.98 6.44
C GLU A 147 14.19 -8.66 7.82
N LYS A 148 14.81 -7.98 8.80
CA LYS A 148 14.95 -8.44 10.18
C LYS A 148 13.97 -7.73 11.13
N GLY A 149 13.05 -6.92 10.61
CA GLY A 149 12.15 -6.09 11.40
C GLY A 149 12.82 -4.92 12.10
N VAL A 150 14.07 -4.59 11.75
CA VAL A 150 14.78 -3.45 12.34
C VAL A 150 14.31 -2.16 11.68
N ASN A 151 14.02 -1.14 12.48
CA ASN A 151 13.75 0.21 12.00
C ASN A 151 15.02 0.83 11.39
N ILE A 152 15.01 1.02 10.07
CA ILE A 152 16.14 1.57 9.32
C ILE A 152 15.95 3.03 8.92
N ALA A 153 14.71 3.52 8.86
CA ALA A 153 14.40 4.91 8.56
C ALA A 153 13.03 5.30 9.13
N ARG A 154 12.90 6.58 9.51
CA ARG A 154 11.63 7.18 9.94
C ARG A 154 11.39 8.48 9.18
N ILE A 155 10.19 8.63 8.62
CA ILE A 155 9.78 9.81 7.88
C ILE A 155 8.44 10.34 8.38
N PHE A 156 8.41 11.62 8.75
CA PHE A 156 7.18 12.33 9.05
C PHE A 156 6.49 12.79 7.77
N GLY A 157 5.17 12.84 7.79
CA GLY A 157 4.34 13.31 6.67
C GLY A 157 4.70 14.71 6.18
N SER A 158 5.14 15.58 7.08
CA SER A 158 5.59 16.95 6.79
C SER A 158 6.97 17.05 6.14
N SER A 159 7.73 15.95 6.04
CA SER A 159 9.06 15.94 5.41
C SER A 159 9.01 16.39 3.94
N SER A 160 10.07 17.04 3.47
CA SER A 160 10.19 17.42 2.06
C SER A 160 10.09 16.22 1.12
N ILE A 161 9.75 16.47 -0.15
CA ILE A 161 9.68 15.42 -1.17
C ILE A 161 11.06 14.74 -1.35
N SER A 162 12.15 15.51 -1.35
CA SER A 162 13.51 14.99 -1.49
C SER A 162 13.87 14.06 -0.34
N ARG A 163 13.57 14.43 0.91
CA ARG A 163 13.81 13.57 2.08
C ARG A 163 12.98 12.28 2.03
N PHE A 164 11.73 12.38 1.58
CA PHE A 164 10.86 11.21 1.40
C PHE A 164 11.42 10.25 0.34
N MET A 165 11.86 10.78 -0.81
CA MET A 165 12.48 10.00 -1.87
C MET A 165 13.82 9.39 -1.43
N ALA A 166 14.63 10.11 -0.65
CA ALA A 166 15.86 9.59 -0.07
C ALA A 166 15.60 8.39 0.84
N ALA A 167 14.54 8.42 1.67
CA ALA A 167 14.17 7.28 2.51
C ALA A 167 13.71 6.07 1.69
N LEU A 168 12.94 6.30 0.61
CA LEU A 168 12.58 5.22 -0.32
C LEU A 168 13.84 4.61 -0.93
N HIS A 169 14.70 5.43 -1.54
CA HIS A 169 15.93 4.96 -2.18
C HIS A 169 16.85 4.21 -1.21
N TYR A 170 17.13 4.79 -0.04
CA TYR A 170 17.92 4.16 1.02
C TYR A 170 17.38 2.77 1.39
N SER A 171 16.05 2.67 1.51
CA SER A 171 15.38 1.43 1.90
C SER A 171 15.30 0.41 0.76
N THR A 172 15.13 0.83 -0.50
CA THR A 172 15.07 -0.09 -1.65
C THR A 172 16.45 -0.62 -2.03
N GLU A 173 17.47 0.22 -1.95
CA GLU A 173 18.87 -0.14 -2.29
C GLU A 173 19.61 -0.83 -1.13
N ARG A 174 18.94 -1.07 0.00
CA ARG A 174 19.50 -1.79 1.16
C ARG A 174 20.78 -1.15 1.71
N LEU A 175 20.81 0.18 1.69
CA LEU A 175 21.96 0.96 2.16
C LEU A 175 22.15 0.86 3.69
N ASP A 176 21.12 0.41 4.41
CA ASP A 176 21.18 0.11 5.84
C ASP A 176 22.21 -0.97 6.21
N SER A 177 22.70 -1.72 5.23
CA SER A 177 23.81 -2.66 5.41
C SER A 177 25.18 -1.98 5.57
N SER A 178 25.32 -0.71 5.20
CA SER A 178 26.61 -0.02 5.14
C SER A 178 26.65 1.34 5.83
N ILE A 179 25.54 2.08 5.85
CA ILE A 179 25.47 3.44 6.39
C ILE A 179 24.14 3.65 7.11
N SER A 180 24.13 4.47 8.17
CA SER A 180 22.87 4.83 8.83
C SER A 180 22.06 5.79 7.95
N PHE A 181 20.74 5.81 8.13
CA PHE A 181 19.90 6.76 7.39
C PHE A 181 20.24 8.22 7.72
N PHE A 182 20.72 8.50 8.93
CA PHE A 182 21.15 9.84 9.32
C PHE A 182 22.38 10.26 8.51
N ASP A 183 23.43 9.44 8.52
CA ASP A 183 24.68 9.72 7.80
C ASP A 183 24.45 9.75 6.27
N TYR A 184 23.55 8.91 5.77
CA TYR A 184 23.15 8.93 4.35
C TYR A 184 22.54 10.27 3.95
N ILE A 185 21.68 10.85 4.80
CA ILE A 185 21.09 12.16 4.53
C ILE A 185 22.14 13.26 4.58
N ASP A 186 23.07 13.22 5.53
CA ASP A 186 24.10 14.24 5.64
C ASP A 186 25.05 14.21 4.43
N LYS A 187 25.43 13.01 3.98
CA LYS A 187 26.16 12.83 2.72
C LYS A 187 25.44 13.44 1.51
N LEU A 188 24.12 13.24 1.39
CA LEU A 188 23.37 13.84 0.28
C LEU A 188 23.38 15.38 0.30
N LYS A 189 23.39 16.00 1.49
CA LYS A 189 23.49 17.46 1.60
C LYS A 189 24.88 17.96 1.19
N GLU A 190 25.94 17.26 1.63
CA GLU A 190 27.31 17.58 1.25
C GLU A 190 27.49 17.54 -0.28
N GLU A 191 26.97 16.50 -0.94
CA GLU A 191 26.99 16.38 -2.41
C GLU A 191 26.19 17.51 -3.11
N GLU A 192 25.04 17.93 -2.54
CA GLU A 192 24.24 19.04 -3.07
C GLU A 192 24.96 20.40 -2.91
N ASP A 193 25.58 20.64 -1.75
CA ASP A 193 26.33 21.86 -1.45
C ASP A 193 27.60 21.98 -2.31
N GLU A 194 28.30 20.87 -2.56
CA GLU A 194 29.45 20.82 -3.46
C GLU A 194 29.04 21.10 -4.91
N ALA A 195 27.94 20.50 -5.39
CA ALA A 195 27.43 20.72 -6.74
C ALA A 195 26.93 22.16 -6.97
N PHE A 196 26.44 22.83 -5.92
CA PHE A 196 26.07 24.24 -5.99
C PHE A 196 27.28 25.19 -5.91
N SER A 197 28.39 24.73 -5.34
CA SER A 197 29.63 25.49 -5.19
C SER A 197 30.57 25.41 -6.41
N SER A 198 30.31 24.50 -7.36
CA SER A 198 31.06 24.31 -8.62
C SER A 198 30.41 25.00 -9.81
#